data_AF-J4K7G9-F1
#
_entry.id   AF-J4K7G9-F1
#
_cell.length_a   1.000
_cell.length_b   1.000
_cell.length_c   1.000
_cell.angle_alpha   90.00
_cell.angle_beta   90.00
_cell.angle_gamma   90.00
#
_symmetry.space_group_name_H-M   'P 1'
#
loop_
_entity.id
_entity.type
_entity.pdbx_description
1 polymer ?
#
loop_
_entity_poly.entity_id
_entity_poly.type
_entity_poly.pdbx_seq_one_letter_code
_entity_poly.pdbx_strand_id
1 'polypeptide(L)'
;MEKIDLKVLKNYQQLPKVYIKPVKVMQDRIYFLKYVSDGKYRQYLEGIYCYYKTDEKIIRVDSGFHTKDPKSFYLFVPVSNEDLLSFSNMNYIVFSTIVQYLDEKDMAHIILYAIDIEKNRQLEVFSIKYNVNEFMYSGFRMLSDTYALIELGNKHSEEEKELDKLYLINIYDSQIDEVHDYYTKYTTGFMCMDKKSKNFYVEEVYMDEDHEYNVMNSDMYEINTQEIERSYVNPFKNNIKVYNLNDFLEKSRQKDKDIEPTRIIDSLGDKGIMRVIGSTGDYIYYKKALYDKYLKQSEYFDDRLLIGKQEIFVIDKNTAEMAKIERLDLEDFFCIGQDEPVKISQDSSNIKIYDLHDKKQIYDYKKASINEKYFDFILNQYLITNIENKNRSFFRIIDIKTGKLELECREVQYLENVVFYDDIILS
;
A
#
# COMPACT_ATOMS: atom_id res chain seq x y z
N MET A 1 1.94 17.14 18.39
CA MET A 1 1.85 16.94 16.93
C MET A 1 2.30 18.21 16.25
N GLU A 2 3.25 18.11 15.33
CA GLU A 2 3.61 19.23 14.47
C GLU A 2 2.53 19.38 13.38
N LYS A 3 2.09 20.60 13.10
CA LYS A 3 1.10 20.92 12.07
C LYS A 3 1.75 21.80 11.03
N ILE A 4 1.69 21.39 9.76
CA ILE A 4 2.37 22.09 8.66
C ILE A 4 1.37 22.51 7.60
N ASP A 5 1.33 23.81 7.33
CA ASP A 5 0.55 24.36 6.22
C ASP A 5 1.25 24.00 4.90
N LEU A 6 0.56 23.22 4.06
CA LEU A 6 1.04 22.82 2.74
C LEU A 6 1.31 24.01 1.82
N LYS A 7 0.75 25.20 2.08
CA LYS A 7 1.05 26.42 1.32
C LYS A 7 2.53 26.80 1.37
N VAL A 8 3.19 26.51 2.49
CA VAL A 8 4.65 26.71 2.65
C VAL A 8 5.39 25.83 1.65
N LEU A 9 5.05 24.54 1.55
CA LEU A 9 5.68 23.60 0.62
C LEU A 9 5.31 23.87 -0.84
N LYS A 10 4.12 24.41 -1.09
CA LYS A 10 3.67 24.84 -2.41
C LYS A 10 4.32 26.17 -2.85
N ASN A 11 5.12 26.83 -2.01
CA ASN A 11 5.66 28.19 -2.26
C ASN A 11 4.56 29.18 -2.68
N TYR A 12 3.35 29.08 -2.08
CA TYR A 12 2.17 29.87 -2.45
C TYR A 12 1.72 29.74 -3.93
N GLN A 13 2.20 28.74 -4.65
CA GLN A 13 1.87 28.54 -6.05
C GLN A 13 0.46 27.95 -6.21
N GLN A 14 -0.45 28.73 -6.78
CA GLN A 14 -1.83 28.29 -7.10
C GLN A 14 -1.97 27.74 -8.52
N LEU A 15 -1.16 28.23 -9.47
CA LEU A 15 -1.19 27.81 -10.88
C LEU A 15 0.25 27.63 -11.45
N PRO A 16 0.50 26.57 -12.27
CA PRO A 16 -0.33 25.35 -12.40
C PRO A 16 -0.61 24.71 -11.03
N LYS A 17 -1.71 23.96 -10.91
CA LYS A 17 -2.09 23.34 -9.64
C LYS A 17 -0.98 22.38 -9.20
N VAL A 18 -0.47 22.57 -7.98
CA VAL A 18 0.57 21.73 -7.38
C VAL A 18 -0.05 20.87 -6.28
N TYR A 19 0.27 19.58 -6.32
CA TYR A 19 -0.03 18.64 -5.25
C TYR A 19 1.28 18.18 -4.61
N ILE A 20 1.28 18.10 -3.28
CA ILE A 20 2.45 17.73 -2.49
C ILE A 20 2.12 16.44 -1.74
N LYS A 21 2.99 15.44 -1.81
CA LYS A 21 2.92 14.23 -0.99
C LYS A 21 4.17 14.13 -0.12
N PRO A 22 4.08 14.33 1.20
CA PRO A 22 5.17 14.06 2.12
C PRO A 22 5.57 12.59 2.04
N VAL A 23 6.88 12.31 2.07
CA VAL A 23 7.43 10.93 2.00
C VAL A 23 8.38 10.62 3.14
N LYS A 24 8.97 11.62 3.78
CA LYS A 24 9.79 11.45 4.98
C LYS A 24 9.79 12.70 5.82
N VAL A 25 9.69 12.56 7.15
CA VAL A 25 9.86 13.67 8.08
C VAL A 25 11.12 13.44 8.92
N MET A 26 11.87 14.52 9.14
CA MET A 26 12.94 14.56 10.13
C MET A 26 12.72 15.76 11.04
N GLN A 27 13.53 15.86 12.10
CA GLN A 27 13.43 16.96 13.06
C GLN A 27 13.58 18.33 12.37
N ASP A 28 14.57 18.48 11.48
CA ASP A 28 14.98 19.74 10.84
C ASP A 28 14.47 19.90 9.40
N ARG A 29 13.95 18.85 8.76
CA ARG A 29 13.59 18.87 7.34
C ARG A 29 12.46 17.92 6.98
N ILE A 30 11.87 18.13 5.80
CA ILE A 30 10.77 17.33 5.25
C ILE A 30 11.08 17.01 3.81
N TYR A 31 10.99 15.73 3.45
CA TYR A 31 11.06 15.30 2.06
C TYR A 31 9.67 15.08 1.50
N PHE A 32 9.44 15.54 0.29
CA PHE A 32 8.14 15.46 -0.36
C PHE A 32 8.26 15.36 -1.88
N LEU A 33 7.23 14.78 -2.48
CA LEU A 33 7.03 14.73 -3.92
C LEU A 33 6.20 15.93 -4.35
N LYS A 34 6.62 16.57 -5.44
CA LYS A 34 5.89 17.69 -6.05
C LYS A 34 5.27 17.25 -7.37
N TYR A 35 3.94 17.18 -7.41
CA TYR A 35 3.17 16.85 -8.61
C TYR A 35 2.61 18.12 -9.23
N VAL A 36 2.71 18.24 -10.55
CA VAL A 36 2.21 19.40 -11.30
C VAL A 36 1.08 18.96 -12.23
N SER A 37 -0.04 19.66 -12.17
CA SER A 37 -1.19 19.45 -13.05
C SER A 37 -1.00 20.21 -14.37
N ASP A 38 -0.99 19.46 -15.48
CA ASP A 38 -0.97 19.96 -16.86
C ASP A 38 -2.36 19.80 -17.47
N GLY A 39 -3.28 20.68 -17.09
CA GLY A 39 -4.70 20.59 -17.46
C GLY A 39 -5.51 19.68 -16.53
N LYS A 40 -6.70 19.26 -17.00
CA LYS A 40 -7.72 18.57 -16.17
C LYS A 40 -7.39 17.09 -15.91
N TYR A 41 -6.65 16.44 -16.80
CA TYR A 41 -6.50 14.97 -16.80
C TYR A 41 -5.05 14.48 -16.71
N ARG A 42 -4.07 15.39 -16.71
CA ARG A 42 -2.65 15.02 -16.68
C ARG A 42 -1.98 15.62 -15.47
N GLN A 43 -1.42 14.76 -14.62
CA GLN A 43 -0.48 15.14 -13.57
C GLN A 43 0.83 14.40 -13.83
N TYR A 44 1.94 15.06 -13.58
CA TYR A 44 3.26 14.42 -13.62
C TYR A 44 4.02 14.76 -12.34
N LEU A 45 4.89 13.84 -11.92
CA LEU A 45 5.79 14.06 -10.81
C LEU A 45 6.95 14.94 -11.30
N GLU A 46 7.01 16.18 -10.81
CA GLU A 46 8.06 17.13 -11.20
C GLU A 46 9.42 16.77 -10.59
N GLY A 47 9.44 16.24 -9.37
CA GLY A 47 10.65 15.83 -8.68
C GLY A 47 10.45 15.56 -7.19
N ILE A 48 11.57 15.23 -6.55
CA ILE A 48 11.68 14.96 -5.11
C ILE A 48 12.38 16.16 -4.47
N TYR A 49 11.76 16.73 -3.45
CA TYR A 49 12.20 17.97 -2.83
C TYR A 49 12.42 17.78 -1.33
N CYS A 50 13.30 18.61 -0.77
CA CYS A 50 13.56 18.73 0.66
C CYS A 50 13.30 20.17 1.10
N TYR A 51 12.47 20.33 2.13
CA TYR A 51 12.25 21.58 2.84
C TYR A 51 13.03 21.59 4.15
N TYR A 52 13.97 22.52 4.32
CA TYR A 52 14.67 22.76 5.57
C TYR A 52 13.88 23.73 6.43
N LYS A 53 13.41 23.27 7.60
CA LYS A 53 12.50 24.03 8.48
C LYS A 53 13.13 25.30 9.03
N THR A 54 14.42 25.26 9.39
CA THR A 54 15.13 26.41 9.97
C THR A 54 15.41 27.52 8.95
N ASP A 55 15.79 27.12 7.73
CA ASP A 55 16.18 28.06 6.67
C ASP A 55 15.00 28.47 5.78
N GLU A 56 13.82 27.88 6.02
CA GLU A 56 12.62 27.98 5.18
C GLU A 56 12.91 27.78 3.68
N LYS A 57 13.84 26.86 3.39
CA LYS A 57 14.39 26.67 2.05
C LYS A 57 13.95 25.34 1.46
N ILE A 58 13.46 25.38 0.22
CA ILE A 58 13.17 24.19 -0.58
C ILE A 58 14.30 23.95 -1.59
N ILE A 59 14.83 22.73 -1.62
CA ILE A 59 15.77 22.28 -2.64
C ILE A 59 15.24 21.02 -3.33
N ARG A 60 15.56 20.85 -4.61
CA ARG A 60 15.38 19.58 -5.31
C ARG A 60 16.52 18.63 -4.93
N VAL A 61 16.21 17.38 -4.61
CA VAL A 61 17.19 16.38 -4.16
C VAL A 61 17.43 15.24 -5.14
N ASP A 62 16.50 15.01 -6.08
CA ASP A 62 16.74 14.12 -7.21
C ASP A 62 17.56 14.80 -8.32
N SER A 63 18.38 14.00 -8.99
CA SER A 63 19.32 14.42 -10.04
C SER A 63 19.32 13.40 -11.19
N GLY A 64 19.54 13.86 -12.42
CA GLY A 64 19.50 12.99 -13.61
C GLY A 64 18.87 13.68 -14.81
N PHE A 65 18.74 12.94 -15.93
CA PHE A 65 18.18 13.47 -17.18
C PHE A 65 16.74 13.98 -17.01
N HIS A 66 15.94 13.32 -16.17
CA HIS A 66 14.56 13.68 -15.87
C HIS A 66 14.43 15.06 -15.21
N THR A 67 15.48 15.60 -14.60
CA THR A 67 15.41 16.91 -13.94
C THR A 67 15.33 18.09 -14.92
N LYS A 68 15.84 17.93 -16.15
CA LYS A 68 15.86 18.98 -17.17
C LYS A 68 14.50 19.19 -17.84
N ASP A 69 13.73 18.10 -17.99
CA ASP A 69 12.39 18.13 -18.56
C ASP A 69 11.48 17.09 -17.87
N PRO A 70 11.04 17.35 -16.63
CA PRO A 70 10.29 16.35 -15.83
C PRO A 70 9.00 15.86 -16.49
N LYS A 71 8.42 16.63 -17.40
CA LYS A 71 7.18 16.29 -18.11
C LYS A 71 7.37 15.16 -19.12
N SER A 72 8.59 14.95 -19.59
CA SER A 72 8.96 13.95 -20.61
C SER A 72 9.46 12.64 -20.03
N PHE A 73 9.56 12.52 -18.70
CA PHE A 73 10.05 11.32 -18.04
C PHE A 73 9.02 10.78 -17.04
N TYR A 74 9.01 9.46 -16.88
CA TYR A 74 8.25 8.80 -15.83
C TYR A 74 9.14 8.67 -14.59
N LEU A 75 8.78 9.37 -13.52
CA LEU A 75 9.40 9.22 -12.21
C LEU A 75 8.43 8.44 -11.31
N PHE A 76 8.86 7.29 -10.81
CA PHE A 76 8.06 6.45 -9.92
C PHE A 76 8.70 6.38 -8.55
N VAL A 77 7.90 6.59 -7.50
CA VAL A 77 8.28 6.52 -6.09
C VAL A 77 7.18 5.73 -5.36
N PRO A 78 7.51 4.66 -4.60
CA PRO A 78 6.53 3.89 -3.84
C PRO A 78 6.10 4.70 -2.60
N VAL A 79 4.87 5.24 -2.65
CA VAL A 79 4.36 6.19 -1.64
C VAL A 79 2.92 5.90 -1.22
N SER A 80 2.47 4.65 -1.35
CA SER A 80 1.22 4.25 -0.71
C SER A 80 1.35 4.44 0.81
N ASN A 81 0.23 4.60 1.53
CA ASN A 81 0.29 4.75 2.99
C ASN A 81 0.94 3.52 3.64
N GLU A 82 0.71 2.34 3.08
CA GLU A 82 1.34 1.09 3.50
C GLU A 82 2.85 1.09 3.27
N ASP A 83 3.32 1.57 2.11
CA ASP A 83 4.75 1.74 1.84
C ASP A 83 5.38 2.69 2.87
N LEU A 84 4.77 3.86 3.08
CA LEU A 84 5.30 4.87 3.99
C LEU A 84 5.38 4.37 5.45
N LEU A 85 4.41 3.56 5.89
CA LEU A 85 4.43 2.94 7.22
C LEU A 85 5.50 1.84 7.31
N SER A 86 5.49 0.91 6.36
CA SER A 86 6.40 -0.26 6.33
C SER A 86 7.87 0.16 6.23
N PHE A 87 8.13 1.31 5.62
CA PHE A 87 9.48 1.79 5.30
C PHE A 87 9.85 3.09 6.03
N SER A 88 9.05 3.47 7.04
CA SER A 88 9.24 4.67 7.85
C SER A 88 10.61 4.79 8.50
N ASN A 89 11.30 3.67 8.78
CA ASN A 89 12.63 3.66 9.39
C ASN A 89 13.79 3.77 8.39
N MET A 90 13.53 3.74 7.07
CA MET A 90 14.61 3.81 6.10
C MET A 90 15.23 5.20 6.00
N ASN A 91 16.54 5.21 5.80
CA ASN A 91 17.32 6.43 5.51
C ASN A 91 17.41 6.73 4.01
N TYR A 92 16.56 6.09 3.19
CA TYR A 92 16.59 6.24 1.76
C TYR A 92 15.20 6.56 1.21
N ILE A 93 15.16 7.41 0.18
CA ILE A 93 14.01 7.51 -0.72
C ILE A 93 14.41 6.81 -2.01
N VAL A 94 13.76 5.68 -2.29
CA VAL A 94 13.99 4.90 -3.50
C VAL A 94 13.06 5.40 -4.61
N PHE A 95 13.57 5.57 -5.82
CA PHE A 95 12.76 5.96 -6.97
C PHE A 95 13.33 5.35 -8.25
N SER A 96 12.50 5.25 -9.28
CA SER A 96 12.94 4.80 -10.61
C SER A 96 12.58 5.82 -11.68
N THR A 97 13.36 5.82 -12.76
CA THR A 97 13.07 6.54 -13.99
C THR A 97 13.26 5.65 -15.20
N ILE A 98 12.53 5.95 -16.28
CA ILE A 98 12.71 5.31 -17.58
C ILE A 98 13.47 6.26 -18.51
N VAL A 99 14.51 5.78 -19.18
CA VAL A 99 15.27 6.53 -20.19
C VAL A 99 15.29 5.77 -21.50
N GLN A 100 14.94 6.43 -22.60
CA GLN A 100 15.09 5.90 -23.96
C GLN A 100 16.16 6.71 -24.69
N TYR A 101 17.26 6.06 -25.06
CA TYR A 101 18.36 6.72 -25.75
C TYR A 101 18.09 6.77 -27.27
N LEU A 102 18.50 7.85 -27.92
CA LEU A 102 18.19 8.11 -29.34
C LEU A 102 18.79 7.07 -30.30
N ASP A 103 19.90 6.45 -29.91
CA ASP A 103 20.63 5.41 -30.63
C ASP A 103 20.00 4.01 -30.46
N GLU A 104 19.19 3.78 -29.42
CA GLU A 104 18.51 2.51 -29.14
C GLU A 104 16.98 2.68 -29.21
N LYS A 105 16.44 2.95 -30.41
CA LYS A 105 15.01 3.28 -30.59
C LYS A 105 14.02 2.27 -29.98
N ASP A 106 14.37 1.00 -29.93
CA ASP A 106 13.48 -0.05 -29.40
C ASP A 106 13.80 -0.43 -27.95
N MET A 107 14.80 0.20 -27.31
CA MET A 107 15.21 -0.12 -25.95
C MET A 107 14.98 1.05 -25.00
N ALA A 108 14.42 0.75 -23.83
CA ALA A 108 14.37 1.66 -22.70
C ALA A 108 15.15 1.08 -21.53
N HIS A 109 15.62 1.96 -20.65
CA HIS A 109 16.40 1.63 -19.47
C HIS A 109 15.59 2.05 -18.25
N ILE A 110 15.26 1.08 -17.39
CA ILE A 110 14.78 1.36 -16.04
C ILE A 110 16.00 1.59 -15.19
N ILE A 111 16.11 2.76 -14.58
CA ILE A 111 17.18 3.07 -13.65
C ILE A 111 16.56 3.27 -12.27
N LEU A 112 16.97 2.44 -11.31
CA LEU A 112 16.59 2.58 -9.91
C LEU A 112 17.65 3.40 -9.18
N TYR A 113 17.21 4.38 -8.42
CA TYR A 113 18.03 5.24 -7.58
C TYR A 113 17.59 5.19 -6.12
N ALA A 114 18.55 5.44 -5.22
CA ALA A 114 18.29 5.68 -3.81
C ALA A 114 18.88 7.04 -3.41
N ILE A 115 18.10 7.87 -2.73
CA ILE A 115 18.55 9.13 -2.13
C ILE A 115 18.80 8.89 -0.64
N ASP A 116 20.07 8.90 -0.23
CA ASP A 116 20.47 8.91 1.19
C ASP A 116 20.03 10.25 1.81
N ILE A 117 19.05 10.20 2.71
CA ILE A 117 18.44 11.39 3.32
C ILE A 117 19.35 12.06 4.36
N GLU A 118 20.32 11.33 4.91
CA GLU A 118 21.27 11.87 5.88
C GLU A 118 22.42 12.58 5.16
N LYS A 119 22.95 11.96 4.09
CA LYS A 119 24.09 12.48 3.32
C LYS A 119 23.68 13.39 2.16
N ASN A 120 22.38 13.47 1.85
CA ASN A 120 21.85 14.18 0.68
C ASN A 120 22.55 13.74 -0.62
N ARG A 121 22.68 12.42 -0.81
CA ARG A 121 23.40 11.81 -1.94
C ARG A 121 22.50 10.83 -2.67
N GLN A 122 22.39 11.01 -3.98
CA GLN A 122 21.77 10.02 -4.85
C GLN A 122 22.80 8.97 -5.30
N LEU A 123 22.37 7.71 -5.31
CA LEU A 123 23.11 6.55 -5.82
C LEU A 123 22.25 5.84 -6.86
N GLU A 124 22.86 5.45 -7.98
CA GLU A 124 22.26 4.46 -8.89
C GLU A 124 22.41 3.08 -8.25
N VAL A 125 21.28 2.39 -8.06
CA VAL A 125 21.22 1.06 -7.45
C VAL A 125 21.44 0.00 -8.54
N PHE A 126 20.69 0.10 -9.64
CA PHE A 126 20.87 -0.73 -10.82
C PHE A 126 20.21 -0.09 -12.06
N SER A 127 20.49 -0.66 -13.22
CA SER A 127 19.81 -0.36 -14.48
C SER A 127 19.48 -1.65 -15.25
N ILE A 128 18.24 -1.77 -15.73
CA ILE A 128 17.79 -2.87 -16.60
C ILE A 128 17.36 -2.29 -17.95
N LYS A 129 17.88 -2.85 -19.04
CA LYS A 129 17.39 -2.56 -20.40
C LYS A 129 16.25 -3.50 -20.77
N TYR A 130 15.21 -2.97 -21.43
CA TYR A 130 14.10 -3.77 -21.95
C TYR A 130 13.63 -3.27 -23.32
N ASN A 131 13.07 -4.17 -24.13
CA ASN A 131 12.48 -3.83 -25.41
C ASN A 131 11.10 -3.19 -25.22
N VAL A 132 10.94 -1.94 -25.65
CA VAL A 132 9.68 -1.18 -25.46
C VAL A 132 8.55 -1.70 -26.34
N ASN A 133 8.83 -2.48 -27.38
CA ASN A 133 7.81 -3.09 -28.21
C ASN A 133 7.23 -4.37 -27.57
N GLU A 134 8.01 -5.02 -26.70
CA GLU A 134 7.64 -6.29 -26.05
C GLU A 134 7.09 -6.08 -24.64
N PHE A 135 7.64 -5.12 -23.89
CA PHE A 135 7.36 -4.97 -22.47
C PHE A 135 6.93 -3.56 -22.08
N MET A 136 6.18 -3.48 -20.98
CA MET A 136 5.75 -2.26 -20.31
C MET A 136 6.20 -2.28 -18.85
N TYR A 137 6.68 -1.14 -18.38
CA TYR A 137 7.05 -0.94 -16.98
C TYR A 137 6.05 -0.02 -16.29
N SER A 138 5.47 -0.50 -15.19
CA SER A 138 4.43 0.23 -14.44
C SER A 138 4.92 0.78 -13.10
N GLY A 139 6.17 0.49 -12.70
CA GLY A 139 6.73 0.85 -11.41
C GLY A 139 7.34 -0.34 -10.68
N PHE A 140 7.73 -0.13 -9.42
CA PHE A 140 8.32 -1.16 -8.57
C PHE A 140 7.64 -1.18 -7.21
N ARG A 141 7.77 -2.28 -6.48
CA ARG A 141 7.31 -2.41 -5.09
C ARG A 141 8.53 -2.60 -4.20
N MET A 142 8.56 -1.94 -3.06
CA MET A 142 9.52 -2.29 -2.02
C MET A 142 8.95 -3.48 -1.23
N LEU A 143 9.77 -4.48 -0.95
CA LEU A 143 9.38 -5.65 -0.15
C LEU A 143 9.96 -5.61 1.27
N SER A 144 11.12 -4.95 1.43
CA SER A 144 11.81 -4.66 2.69
C SER A 144 12.75 -3.46 2.51
N ASP A 145 13.60 -3.17 3.49
CA ASP A 145 14.70 -2.20 3.36
C ASP A 145 15.83 -2.63 2.45
N THR A 146 15.81 -3.88 2.01
CA THR A 146 16.88 -4.49 1.22
C THR A 146 16.39 -4.90 -0.16
N TYR A 147 15.11 -5.24 -0.32
CA TYR A 147 14.60 -5.81 -1.57
C TYR A 147 13.50 -4.99 -2.22
N ALA A 148 13.61 -4.84 -3.54
CA ALA A 148 12.61 -4.27 -4.44
C ALA A 148 12.17 -5.32 -5.48
N LEU A 149 10.92 -5.23 -5.92
CA LEU A 149 10.31 -6.09 -6.93
C LEU A 149 9.94 -5.24 -8.15
N ILE A 150 10.43 -5.63 -9.33
CA ILE A 150 10.10 -5.01 -10.61
C ILE A 150 9.36 -5.99 -11.49
N GLU A 151 8.24 -5.55 -12.05
CA GLU A 151 7.47 -6.27 -13.06
C GLU A 151 7.57 -5.55 -14.40
N LEU A 152 7.97 -6.29 -15.44
CA LEU A 152 7.82 -5.92 -16.83
C LEU A 152 6.67 -6.73 -17.40
N GLY A 153 5.52 -6.07 -17.59
CA GLY A 153 4.35 -6.68 -18.21
C GLY A 153 4.55 -6.88 -19.70
N ASN A 154 4.23 -8.05 -20.21
CA ASN A 154 4.26 -8.36 -21.64
C ASN A 154 3.13 -7.61 -22.37
N LYS A 155 3.45 -7.00 -23.50
CA LYS A 155 2.47 -6.22 -24.30
C LYS A 155 1.64 -7.06 -25.27
N HIS A 156 2.07 -8.29 -25.55
CA HIS A 156 1.46 -9.15 -26.57
C HIS A 156 0.36 -10.06 -26.00
N SER A 157 0.32 -10.29 -24.69
CA SER A 157 -0.74 -11.06 -24.04
C SER A 157 -0.96 -10.54 -22.61
N GLU A 158 -2.16 -10.04 -22.33
CA GLU A 158 -2.57 -9.70 -20.96
C GLU A 158 -2.93 -10.96 -20.14
N GLU A 159 -3.23 -12.08 -20.81
CA GLU A 159 -3.69 -13.32 -20.18
C GLU A 159 -2.53 -14.27 -19.80
N GLU A 160 -1.39 -14.18 -20.49
CA GLU A 160 -0.22 -15.04 -20.25
C GLU A 160 0.83 -14.37 -19.34
N LYS A 161 0.53 -14.28 -18.04
CA LYS A 161 1.47 -13.81 -17.01
C LYS A 161 2.81 -14.56 -16.99
N GLU A 162 2.89 -15.76 -17.58
CA GLU A 162 4.16 -16.47 -17.78
C GLU A 162 5.17 -15.66 -18.60
N LEU A 163 4.71 -14.81 -19.50
CA LEU A 163 5.56 -14.00 -20.38
C LEU A 163 6.09 -12.73 -19.69
N ASP A 164 5.47 -12.31 -18.59
CA ASP A 164 5.94 -11.17 -17.80
C ASP A 164 7.32 -11.48 -17.21
N LYS A 165 8.11 -10.43 -16.96
CA LYS A 165 9.39 -10.57 -16.27
C LYS A 165 9.29 -9.96 -14.90
N LEU A 166 9.46 -10.80 -13.88
CA LEU A 166 9.44 -10.39 -12.48
C LEU A 166 10.85 -10.50 -11.92
N TYR A 167 11.42 -9.37 -11.48
CA TYR A 167 12.78 -9.28 -10.96
C TYR A 167 12.75 -8.90 -9.50
N LEU A 168 13.38 -9.73 -8.67
CA LEU A 168 13.66 -9.43 -7.28
C LEU A 168 15.08 -8.88 -7.16
N ILE A 169 15.21 -7.71 -6.54
CA ILE A 169 16.44 -6.92 -6.60
C ILE A 169 16.86 -6.51 -5.21
N ASN A 170 18.09 -6.86 -4.84
CA ASN A 170 18.71 -6.38 -3.62
C ASN A 170 19.34 -5.00 -3.87
N ILE A 171 18.89 -3.99 -3.13
CA ILE A 171 19.27 -2.59 -3.37
C ILE A 171 20.65 -2.21 -2.81
N TYR A 172 21.29 -3.09 -2.03
CA TYR A 172 22.60 -2.80 -1.44
C TYR A 172 23.76 -3.41 -2.23
N ASP A 173 23.59 -4.62 -2.77
CA ASP A 173 24.62 -5.32 -3.54
C ASP A 173 24.30 -5.42 -5.05
N SER A 174 23.16 -4.86 -5.47
CA SER A 174 22.69 -4.85 -6.86
C SER A 174 22.49 -6.24 -7.46
N GLN A 175 22.28 -7.27 -6.63
CA GLN A 175 21.91 -8.60 -7.10
C GLN A 175 20.48 -8.59 -7.68
N ILE A 176 20.31 -9.20 -8.87
CA ILE A 176 19.05 -9.29 -9.59
C ILE A 176 18.73 -10.76 -9.86
N ASP A 177 17.56 -11.21 -9.44
CA ASP A 177 17.06 -12.57 -9.63
C ASP A 177 15.70 -12.53 -10.37
N GLU A 178 15.59 -13.23 -11.50
CA GLU A 178 14.30 -13.42 -12.19
C GLU A 178 13.48 -14.48 -11.45
N VAL A 179 12.26 -14.11 -11.05
CA VAL A 179 11.30 -15.01 -10.41
C VAL A 179 10.56 -15.79 -11.50
N HIS A 180 10.66 -17.11 -11.42
CA HIS A 180 9.99 -18.03 -12.35
C HIS A 180 8.78 -18.76 -11.75
N ASP A 181 8.57 -18.66 -10.44
CA ASP A 181 7.46 -19.26 -9.72
C ASP A 181 6.10 -18.73 -10.21
N TYR A 182 5.22 -19.63 -10.64
CA TYR A 182 3.93 -19.25 -11.21
C TYR A 182 3.02 -18.58 -10.18
N TYR A 183 2.95 -19.06 -8.95
CA TYR A 183 2.08 -18.48 -7.92
C TYR A 183 2.45 -17.03 -7.62
N THR A 184 3.74 -16.76 -7.48
CA THR A 184 4.26 -15.40 -7.25
C THR A 184 4.06 -14.50 -8.46
N LYS A 185 4.21 -15.01 -9.69
CA LYS A 185 4.00 -14.20 -10.91
C LYS A 185 2.55 -13.85 -11.18
N TYR A 186 1.65 -14.79 -10.94
CA TYR A 186 0.23 -14.62 -11.26
C TYR A 186 -0.52 -13.83 -10.19
N THR A 187 0.01 -13.78 -8.97
CA THR A 187 -0.75 -13.15 -7.90
C THR A 187 -0.74 -11.63 -7.98
N THR A 188 -1.92 -11.05 -7.78
CA THR A 188 -2.12 -9.61 -7.58
C THR A 188 -2.08 -9.20 -6.11
N GLY A 189 -1.90 -10.17 -5.21
CA GLY A 189 -1.96 -9.98 -3.76
C GLY A 189 -0.76 -9.22 -3.18
N PHE A 190 -0.83 -9.04 -1.87
CA PHE A 190 0.21 -8.43 -1.06
C PHE A 190 1.48 -9.30 -1.02
N MET A 191 2.64 -8.63 -1.07
CA MET A 191 3.95 -9.26 -0.93
C MET A 191 4.82 -8.43 0.00
N CYS A 192 5.50 -9.07 0.94
CA CYS A 192 6.48 -8.39 1.79
C CYS A 192 7.54 -9.35 2.32
N MET A 193 8.58 -8.81 2.93
CA MET A 193 9.55 -9.58 3.69
C MET A 193 9.58 -9.16 5.16
N ASP A 194 10.12 -10.03 6.02
CA ASP A 194 10.43 -9.67 7.40
C ASP A 194 11.61 -8.68 7.48
N LYS A 195 11.83 -8.11 8.66
CA LYS A 195 12.87 -7.10 8.91
C LYS A 195 14.30 -7.56 8.58
N LYS A 196 14.55 -8.86 8.58
CA LYS A 196 15.86 -9.46 8.28
C LYS A 196 15.96 -9.97 6.84
N SER A 197 14.90 -9.78 6.05
CA SER A 197 14.76 -10.36 4.70
C SER A 197 15.11 -11.85 4.67
N LYS A 198 14.68 -12.60 5.68
CA LYS A 198 14.83 -14.05 5.76
C LYS A 198 13.59 -14.75 5.23
N ASN A 199 12.41 -14.17 5.46
CA ASN A 199 11.13 -14.73 5.10
C ASN A 199 10.45 -13.85 4.06
N PHE A 200 9.95 -14.45 2.98
CA PHE A 200 9.17 -13.79 1.93
C PHE A 200 7.71 -14.24 2.04
N TYR A 201 6.82 -13.30 2.32
CA TYR A 201 5.39 -13.50 2.48
C TYR A 201 4.67 -13.15 1.19
N VAL A 202 3.79 -14.05 0.74
CA VAL A 202 3.01 -13.88 -0.48
C VAL A 202 1.56 -14.21 -0.18
N GLU A 203 0.69 -13.24 -0.41
CA GLU A 203 -0.75 -13.44 -0.46
C GLU A 203 -1.15 -13.92 -1.85
N GLU A 204 -1.83 -15.05 -1.94
CA GLU A 204 -2.37 -15.57 -3.19
C GLU A 204 -3.76 -14.98 -3.45
N VAL A 205 -3.78 -14.00 -4.36
CA VAL A 205 -4.99 -13.41 -4.96
C VAL A 205 -4.86 -13.44 -6.47
N TYR A 206 -5.88 -13.92 -7.17
CA TYR A 206 -5.90 -14.02 -8.64
C TYR A 206 -7.16 -13.39 -9.26
N MET A 207 -8.08 -12.92 -8.42
CA MET A 207 -9.31 -12.27 -8.83
C MET A 207 -9.66 -11.14 -7.86
N ASP A 208 -10.21 -10.06 -8.40
CA ASP A 208 -10.70 -8.93 -7.62
C ASP A 208 -11.75 -9.38 -6.59
N GLU A 209 -11.73 -8.78 -5.40
CA GLU A 209 -12.58 -9.19 -4.27
C GLU A 209 -14.08 -9.08 -4.60
N ASP A 210 -14.51 -7.98 -5.22
CA ASP A 210 -15.93 -7.77 -5.56
C ASP A 210 -16.37 -8.74 -6.65
N HIS A 211 -15.50 -8.98 -7.63
CA HIS A 211 -15.77 -9.95 -8.68
C HIS A 211 -15.89 -11.37 -8.11
N GLU A 212 -14.94 -11.78 -7.26
CA GLU A 212 -14.95 -13.08 -6.60
C GLU A 212 -16.23 -13.26 -5.78
N TYR A 213 -16.58 -12.27 -4.96
CA TYR A 213 -17.78 -12.30 -4.14
C TYR A 213 -19.05 -12.48 -4.97
N ASN A 214 -19.17 -11.74 -6.08
CA ASN A 214 -20.33 -11.80 -6.96
C ASN A 214 -20.44 -13.14 -7.67
N VAL A 215 -19.32 -13.67 -8.20
CA VAL A 215 -19.30 -14.98 -8.86
C VAL A 215 -19.65 -16.09 -7.87
N MET A 216 -19.08 -16.05 -6.66
CA MET A 216 -19.25 -17.12 -5.67
C MET A 216 -20.63 -17.12 -4.99
N ASN A 217 -21.33 -15.98 -4.93
CA ASN A 217 -22.68 -15.89 -4.36
C ASN A 217 -23.81 -15.84 -5.41
N SER A 218 -23.51 -15.81 -6.70
CA SER A 218 -24.52 -15.77 -7.76
C SER A 218 -24.99 -17.18 -8.12
N ASP A 219 -26.30 -17.37 -8.22
CA ASP A 219 -26.91 -18.58 -8.79
C ASP A 219 -26.91 -18.57 -10.35
N MET A 220 -26.40 -17.50 -10.97
CA MET A 220 -26.44 -17.34 -12.44
C MET A 220 -25.27 -17.98 -13.19
N TYR A 221 -24.20 -18.36 -12.49
CA TYR A 221 -23.00 -18.93 -13.10
C TYR A 221 -22.69 -20.29 -12.49
N GLU A 222 -22.41 -21.28 -13.34
CA GLU A 222 -21.84 -22.56 -12.92
C GLU A 222 -20.33 -22.49 -13.15
N ILE A 223 -19.55 -22.70 -12.09
CA ILE A 223 -18.09 -22.65 -12.15
C ILE A 223 -17.58 -23.96 -12.76
N ASN A 224 -16.94 -23.89 -13.93
CA ASN A 224 -16.32 -25.06 -14.57
C ASN A 224 -15.05 -25.47 -13.83
N THR A 225 -15.18 -26.36 -12.85
CA THR A 225 -14.06 -26.85 -12.03
C THR A 225 -13.01 -27.62 -12.84
N GLN A 226 -13.39 -28.23 -13.98
CA GLN A 226 -12.45 -29.00 -14.81
C GLN A 226 -11.41 -28.12 -15.51
N GLU A 227 -11.75 -26.88 -15.87
CA GLU A 227 -10.79 -25.93 -16.44
C GLU A 227 -9.88 -25.35 -15.36
N ILE A 228 -10.40 -25.14 -14.15
CA ILE A 228 -9.62 -24.66 -12.99
C ILE A 228 -8.58 -25.70 -12.57
N GLU A 229 -8.92 -26.98 -12.56
CA GLU A 229 -7.98 -28.07 -12.24
C GLU A 229 -6.86 -28.22 -13.27
N ARG A 230 -7.03 -27.70 -14.49
CA ARG A 230 -6.00 -27.68 -15.54
C ARG A 230 -5.15 -26.41 -15.53
N SER A 231 -5.56 -25.38 -14.79
CA SER A 231 -4.80 -24.16 -14.62
C SER A 231 -3.71 -24.34 -13.57
N TYR A 232 -2.55 -23.71 -13.77
CA TYR A 232 -1.47 -23.67 -12.75
C TYR A 232 -1.91 -22.95 -11.47
N VAL A 233 -2.83 -21.99 -11.61
CA VAL A 233 -3.39 -21.20 -10.51
C VAL A 233 -4.90 -21.38 -10.41
N ASN A 234 -5.40 -21.54 -9.19
CA ASN A 234 -6.83 -21.61 -8.91
C ASN A 234 -7.32 -20.23 -8.43
N PRO A 235 -8.20 -19.54 -9.18
CA PRO A 235 -8.59 -18.18 -8.86
C PRO A 235 -9.40 -18.04 -7.57
N PHE A 236 -9.94 -19.15 -7.06
CA PHE A 236 -10.70 -19.20 -5.81
C PHE A 236 -9.86 -19.68 -4.62
N LYS A 237 -8.55 -19.89 -4.81
CA LYS A 237 -7.67 -20.32 -3.73
C LYS A 237 -7.04 -19.10 -3.06
N ASN A 238 -7.56 -18.77 -1.88
CA ASN A 238 -7.06 -17.65 -1.07
C ASN A 238 -6.15 -18.17 0.05
N ASN A 239 -4.84 -17.88 -0.03
CA ASN A 239 -3.84 -18.30 0.96
C ASN A 239 -2.85 -17.18 1.30
N ILE A 240 -2.23 -17.28 2.49
CA ILE A 240 -1.02 -16.53 2.80
C ILE A 240 0.11 -17.54 3.01
N LYS A 241 1.15 -17.43 2.19
CA LYS A 241 2.32 -18.31 2.16
C LYS A 241 3.53 -17.59 2.72
N VAL A 242 4.46 -18.36 3.26
CA VAL A 242 5.80 -17.89 3.62
C VAL A 242 6.87 -18.81 3.04
N TYR A 243 7.87 -18.19 2.45
CA TYR A 243 9.06 -18.81 1.86
C TYR A 243 10.29 -18.40 2.64
N ASN A 244 11.26 -19.30 2.79
CA ASN A 244 12.63 -18.90 3.09
C ASN A 244 13.22 -18.19 1.87
N LEU A 245 13.73 -16.96 2.05
CA LEU A 245 14.18 -16.15 0.93
C LEU A 245 15.36 -16.78 0.19
N ASN A 246 16.35 -17.34 0.89
CA ASN A 246 17.52 -17.93 0.26
C ASN A 246 17.14 -19.13 -0.60
N ASP A 247 16.29 -20.01 -0.07
CA ASP A 247 15.80 -21.18 -0.79
C ASP A 247 14.95 -20.75 -2.01
N PHE A 248 14.12 -19.71 -1.85
CA PHE A 248 13.31 -19.16 -2.93
C PHE A 248 14.17 -18.58 -4.07
N LEU A 249 15.21 -17.81 -3.73
CA LEU A 249 16.16 -17.26 -4.70
C LEU A 249 16.95 -18.35 -5.41
N GLU A 250 17.42 -19.38 -4.67
CA GLU A 250 18.15 -20.49 -5.26
C GLU A 250 17.30 -21.25 -6.29
N LYS A 251 16.06 -21.60 -5.91
CA LYS A 251 15.11 -22.27 -6.81
C LYS A 251 14.71 -21.40 -8.00
N SER A 252 14.55 -20.08 -7.79
CA SER A 252 14.31 -19.12 -8.88
C SER A 252 15.46 -19.13 -9.89
N ARG A 253 16.73 -19.15 -9.44
CA ARG A 253 17.91 -19.28 -10.34
C ARG A 253 17.95 -20.61 -11.09
N GLN A 254 17.41 -21.67 -10.50
CA GLN A 254 17.22 -22.96 -11.15
C GLN A 254 16.03 -22.99 -12.13
N LYS A 255 15.30 -21.87 -12.25
CA LYS A 255 14.10 -21.69 -13.07
C LYS A 255 12.96 -22.62 -12.67
N ASP A 256 12.90 -22.93 -11.38
CA ASP A 256 11.76 -23.65 -10.81
C ASP A 256 10.49 -22.79 -10.95
N LYS A 257 9.41 -23.42 -11.39
CA LYS A 257 8.13 -22.79 -11.69
C LYS A 257 7.08 -23.05 -10.62
N ASP A 258 7.36 -23.97 -9.71
CA ASP A 258 6.46 -24.41 -8.64
C ASP A 258 7.27 -24.50 -7.34
N ILE A 259 7.63 -23.33 -6.81
CA ILE A 259 8.42 -23.25 -5.59
C ILE A 259 7.49 -23.58 -4.42
N GLU A 260 7.76 -24.71 -3.76
CA GLU A 260 7.06 -25.07 -2.53
C GLU A 260 7.36 -24.06 -1.39
N PRO A 261 6.32 -23.49 -0.74
CA PRO A 261 6.50 -22.60 0.39
C PRO A 261 7.03 -23.37 1.61
N THR A 262 7.74 -22.66 2.49
CA THR A 262 8.14 -23.20 3.79
C THR A 262 6.91 -23.52 4.64
N ARG A 263 5.87 -22.68 4.55
CA ARG A 263 4.59 -22.89 5.24
C ARG A 263 3.46 -22.15 4.54
N ILE A 264 2.28 -22.78 4.49
CA ILE A 264 1.02 -22.08 4.26
C ILE A 264 0.54 -21.61 5.63
N ILE A 265 0.58 -20.31 5.87
CA ILE A 265 0.22 -19.73 7.18
C ILE A 265 -1.27 -19.89 7.40
N ASP A 266 -2.06 -19.58 6.37
CA ASP A 266 -3.51 -19.67 6.43
C ASP A 266 -4.12 -19.92 5.04
N SER A 267 -5.32 -20.48 5.03
CA SER A 267 -6.10 -20.78 3.84
C SER A 267 -7.60 -20.79 4.15
N LEU A 268 -8.40 -20.25 3.24
CA LEU A 268 -9.86 -20.43 3.25
C LEU A 268 -10.37 -21.36 2.14
N GLY A 269 -9.49 -21.77 1.22
CA GLY A 269 -9.92 -22.41 -0.02
C GLY A 269 -10.99 -21.57 -0.72
N ASP A 270 -12.03 -22.25 -1.22
CA ASP A 270 -13.17 -21.68 -1.94
C ASP A 270 -14.33 -21.22 -1.04
N LYS A 271 -14.19 -21.34 0.29
CA LYS A 271 -15.29 -21.09 1.24
C LYS A 271 -15.53 -19.62 1.53
N GLY A 272 -14.60 -18.76 1.13
CA GLY A 272 -14.65 -17.35 1.43
C GLY A 272 -13.47 -16.59 0.87
N ILE A 273 -13.45 -15.31 1.21
CA ILE A 273 -12.45 -14.33 0.80
C ILE A 273 -11.48 -14.14 1.94
N MET A 274 -10.19 -14.13 1.62
CA MET A 274 -9.12 -13.72 2.52
C MET A 274 -8.33 -12.60 1.85
N ARG A 275 -8.19 -11.45 2.52
CA ARG A 275 -7.48 -10.29 1.97
C ARG A 275 -6.58 -9.62 2.99
N VAL A 276 -5.32 -9.36 2.64
CA VAL A 276 -4.45 -8.47 3.41
C VAL A 276 -5.05 -7.06 3.37
N ILE A 277 -5.16 -6.44 4.55
CA ILE A 277 -5.76 -5.12 4.74
C ILE A 277 -4.76 -4.08 5.25
N GLY A 278 -3.52 -4.51 5.52
CA GLY A 278 -2.40 -3.63 5.83
C GLY A 278 -1.23 -4.36 6.48
N SER A 279 -0.08 -3.68 6.53
CA SER A 279 1.16 -4.18 7.10
C SER A 279 1.87 -3.07 7.89
N THR A 280 2.57 -3.46 8.96
CA THR A 280 3.52 -2.63 9.70
C THR A 280 4.93 -3.22 9.57
N GLY A 281 5.93 -2.65 10.24
CA GLY A 281 7.26 -3.24 10.27
C GLY A 281 7.31 -4.68 10.82
N ASP A 282 6.40 -5.02 11.73
CA ASP A 282 6.41 -6.31 12.45
C ASP A 282 5.24 -7.24 12.12
N TYR A 283 4.14 -6.71 11.59
CA TYR A 283 2.89 -7.45 11.45
C TYR A 283 2.28 -7.33 10.06
N ILE A 284 1.57 -8.39 9.64
CA ILE A 284 0.66 -8.38 8.48
C ILE A 284 -0.75 -8.60 9.00
N TYR A 285 -1.68 -7.72 8.64
CA TYR A 285 -3.09 -7.81 9.03
C TYR A 285 -3.93 -8.21 7.84
N TYR A 286 -4.85 -9.14 8.04
CA TYR A 286 -5.73 -9.60 6.98
C TYR A 286 -7.12 -9.92 7.51
N LYS A 287 -8.12 -9.81 6.63
CA LYS A 287 -9.51 -10.15 6.91
C LYS A 287 -9.87 -11.49 6.29
N LYS A 288 -10.86 -12.14 6.89
CA LYS A 288 -11.56 -13.32 6.39
C LYS A 288 -13.06 -13.06 6.37
N ALA A 289 -13.71 -13.35 5.25
CA ALA A 289 -15.16 -13.34 5.11
C ALA A 289 -15.62 -14.64 4.45
N LEU A 290 -16.41 -15.43 5.15
CA LEU A 290 -17.01 -16.65 4.59
C LEU A 290 -18.25 -16.31 3.78
N TYR A 291 -18.49 -17.03 2.68
CA TYR A 291 -19.69 -16.80 1.89
C TYR A 291 -20.96 -17.21 2.64
N ASP A 292 -21.96 -16.35 2.55
CA ASP A 292 -23.27 -16.50 3.20
C ASP A 292 -23.91 -17.87 2.94
N LYS A 293 -23.75 -18.42 1.72
CA LYS A 293 -24.27 -19.74 1.34
C LYS A 293 -23.72 -20.87 2.22
N TYR A 294 -22.43 -20.82 2.59
CA TYR A 294 -21.80 -21.82 3.46
C TYR A 294 -22.21 -21.61 4.92
N LEU A 295 -22.26 -20.36 5.37
CA LEU A 295 -22.65 -20.04 6.74
C LEU A 295 -24.09 -20.45 7.04
N LYS A 296 -25.04 -20.15 6.15
CA LYS A 296 -26.47 -20.49 6.31
C LYS A 296 -26.72 -22.00 6.36
N GLN A 297 -25.87 -22.79 5.71
CA GLN A 297 -25.96 -24.25 5.66
C GLN A 297 -25.15 -24.95 6.75
N SER A 298 -24.29 -24.23 7.50
CA SER A 298 -23.48 -24.85 8.55
C SER A 298 -24.37 -25.40 9.66
N GLU A 299 -24.03 -26.59 10.15
CA GLU A 299 -24.67 -27.21 11.32
C GLU A 299 -24.26 -26.50 12.62
N TYR A 300 -23.10 -25.84 12.63
CA TYR A 300 -22.55 -25.15 13.80
C TYR A 300 -23.16 -23.75 13.97
N PHE A 301 -23.64 -23.46 15.18
CA PHE A 301 -24.21 -22.16 15.51
C PHE A 301 -23.18 -21.02 15.39
N ASP A 302 -21.93 -21.27 15.78
CA ASP A 302 -20.86 -20.27 15.76
C ASP A 302 -20.51 -19.79 14.35
N ASP A 303 -20.65 -20.66 13.34
CA ASP A 303 -20.49 -20.30 11.94
C ASP A 303 -21.64 -19.38 11.50
N ARG A 304 -22.88 -19.71 11.86
CA ARG A 304 -24.04 -18.87 11.54
C ARG A 304 -23.96 -17.47 12.16
N LEU A 305 -23.24 -17.31 13.27
CA LEU A 305 -22.96 -16.00 13.87
C LEU A 305 -22.01 -15.13 13.03
N LEU A 306 -21.33 -15.68 12.03
CA LEU A 306 -20.44 -14.96 11.11
C LEU A 306 -21.19 -14.31 9.93
N ILE A 307 -22.49 -14.57 9.77
CA ILE A 307 -23.27 -13.95 8.70
C ILE A 307 -23.23 -12.42 8.86
N GLY A 308 -22.82 -11.72 7.80
CA GLY A 308 -22.64 -10.27 7.81
C GLY A 308 -21.47 -9.77 8.64
N LYS A 309 -20.45 -10.61 8.89
CA LYS A 309 -19.27 -10.28 9.68
C LYS A 309 -17.98 -10.69 8.96
N GLN A 310 -16.89 -10.03 9.34
CA GLN A 310 -15.54 -10.36 8.91
C GLN A 310 -14.66 -10.62 10.14
N GLU A 311 -13.72 -11.55 10.02
CA GLU A 311 -12.77 -11.87 11.07
C GLU A 311 -11.41 -11.27 10.71
N ILE A 312 -10.76 -10.63 11.68
CA ILE A 312 -9.46 -9.98 11.51
C ILE A 312 -8.39 -10.82 12.19
N PHE A 313 -7.31 -11.04 11.47
CA PHE A 313 -6.16 -11.81 11.88
C PHE A 313 -4.88 -11.01 11.72
N VAL A 314 -3.85 -11.43 12.44
CA VAL A 314 -2.49 -10.90 12.35
C VAL A 314 -1.49 -12.01 12.20
N ILE A 315 -0.43 -11.73 11.44
CA ILE A 315 0.76 -12.57 11.30
C ILE A 315 1.95 -11.79 11.84
N ASP A 316 2.68 -12.38 12.78
CA ASP A 316 3.98 -11.86 13.22
C ASP A 316 5.05 -12.23 12.19
N LYS A 317 5.73 -11.22 11.62
CA LYS A 317 6.75 -11.41 10.57
C LYS A 317 8.02 -12.10 11.08
N ASN A 318 8.29 -12.07 12.38
CA ASN A 318 9.47 -12.70 12.96
C ASN A 318 9.26 -14.19 13.22
N THR A 319 8.06 -14.58 13.65
CA THR A 319 7.74 -15.98 14.01
C THR A 319 6.93 -16.72 12.94
N ALA A 320 6.32 -15.98 12.00
CA ALA A 320 5.30 -16.48 11.07
C ALA A 320 4.11 -17.15 11.79
N GLU A 321 3.86 -16.76 13.05
CA GLU A 321 2.68 -17.19 13.81
C GLU A 321 1.50 -16.28 13.53
N MET A 322 0.32 -16.88 13.55
CA MET A 322 -0.93 -16.24 13.20
C MET A 322 -1.89 -16.29 14.37
N ALA A 323 -2.58 -15.18 14.62
CA ALA A 323 -3.57 -15.06 15.68
C ALA A 323 -4.80 -14.30 15.17
N LYS A 324 -5.98 -14.76 15.60
CA LYS A 324 -7.22 -14.00 15.43
C LYS A 324 -7.25 -12.85 16.43
N ILE A 325 -7.52 -11.64 15.96
CA ILE A 325 -7.64 -10.45 16.81
C ILE A 325 -9.11 -10.16 17.13
N GLU A 326 -9.96 -10.06 16.10
CA GLU A 326 -11.33 -9.59 16.32
C GLU A 326 -12.32 -10.14 15.27
N ARG A 327 -13.62 -10.00 15.60
CA ARG A 327 -14.73 -10.12 14.66
C ARG A 327 -15.39 -8.75 14.50
N LEU A 328 -15.41 -8.23 13.28
CA LEU A 328 -16.02 -6.95 12.92
C LEU A 328 -17.36 -7.18 12.23
N ASP A 329 -18.32 -6.30 12.50
CA ASP A 329 -19.50 -6.19 11.63
C ASP A 329 -19.07 -5.53 10.31
N LEU A 330 -19.78 -5.80 9.20
CA LEU A 330 -19.39 -5.27 7.87
C LEU A 330 -19.32 -3.74 7.81
N GLU A 331 -20.05 -3.04 8.67
CA GLU A 331 -20.07 -1.57 8.74
C GLU A 331 -18.94 -0.98 9.60
N ASP A 332 -18.25 -1.81 10.39
CA ASP A 332 -17.11 -1.38 11.19
C ASP A 332 -15.85 -1.25 10.32
N PHE A 333 -14.99 -0.29 10.66
CA PHE A 333 -13.70 -0.08 10.00
C PHE A 333 -12.56 -0.63 10.86
N PHE A 334 -11.59 -1.25 10.18
CA PHE A 334 -10.29 -1.58 10.75
C PHE A 334 -9.29 -0.47 10.39
N CYS A 335 -8.47 -0.05 11.35
CA CYS A 335 -7.38 0.90 11.13
C CYS A 335 -6.17 0.52 11.99
N ILE A 336 -4.97 0.94 11.57
CA ILE A 336 -3.73 0.79 12.32
C ILE A 336 -3.28 2.19 12.76
N GLY A 337 -3.48 2.52 14.03
CA GLY A 337 -2.96 3.75 14.60
C GLY A 337 -1.59 3.51 15.23
N GLN A 338 -0.51 4.05 14.67
CA GLN A 338 0.86 3.87 15.19
C GLN A 338 1.17 2.43 15.63
N ASP A 339 0.99 1.48 14.71
CA ASP A 339 1.19 0.03 14.92
C ASP A 339 0.17 -0.67 15.84
N GLU A 340 -0.82 0.06 16.38
CA GLU A 340 -1.90 -0.50 17.18
C GLU A 340 -3.17 -0.69 16.35
N PRO A 341 -3.70 -1.92 16.24
CA PRO A 341 -4.93 -2.20 15.53
C PRO A 341 -6.14 -1.68 16.32
N VAL A 342 -7.00 -0.91 15.67
CA VAL A 342 -8.23 -0.36 16.26
C VAL A 342 -9.46 -0.72 15.43
N LYS A 343 -10.59 -0.85 16.11
CA LYS A 343 -11.92 -0.93 15.51
C LYS A 343 -12.60 0.43 15.62
N ILE A 344 -13.15 0.89 14.51
CA ILE A 344 -14.01 2.07 14.44
C ILE A 344 -15.43 1.63 14.13
N SER A 345 -16.36 1.92 15.04
CA SER A 345 -17.78 1.69 14.84
C SER A 345 -18.50 3.01 14.67
N GLN A 346 -19.44 3.09 13.74
CA GLN A 346 -20.12 4.34 13.41
C GLN A 346 -21.62 4.13 13.27
N ASP A 347 -22.40 5.02 13.89
CA ASP A 347 -23.83 5.15 13.65
C ASP A 347 -24.19 6.55 13.09
N SER A 348 -25.48 6.87 13.00
CA SER A 348 -25.94 8.17 12.49
C SER A 348 -25.56 9.36 13.37
N SER A 349 -25.19 9.12 14.63
CA SER A 349 -24.98 10.12 15.68
C SER A 349 -23.57 10.12 16.27
N ASN A 350 -22.88 8.98 16.33
CA ASN A 350 -21.60 8.82 16.99
C ASN A 350 -20.58 8.04 16.16
N ILE A 351 -19.31 8.22 16.51
CA ILE A 351 -18.17 7.40 16.09
C ILE A 351 -17.47 6.89 17.35
N LYS A 352 -17.32 5.57 17.48
CA LYS A 352 -16.70 4.92 18.63
C LYS A 352 -15.42 4.23 18.21
N ILE A 353 -14.39 4.37 19.04
CA ILE A 353 -13.06 3.82 18.80
C ILE A 353 -12.78 2.79 19.88
N TYR A 354 -12.36 1.59 19.47
CA TYR A 354 -12.04 0.48 20.35
C TYR A 354 -10.62 -0.02 20.10
N ASP A 355 -9.87 -0.21 21.18
CA ASP A 355 -8.61 -0.93 21.18
C ASP A 355 -8.89 -2.42 20.97
N LEU A 356 -8.24 -3.06 19.99
CA LEU A 356 -8.45 -4.47 19.70
C LEU A 356 -7.64 -5.43 20.57
N HIS A 357 -6.57 -4.97 21.23
CA HIS A 357 -5.82 -5.80 22.18
C HIS A 357 -6.61 -5.99 23.48
N ASP A 358 -7.09 -4.88 24.04
CA ASP A 358 -7.73 -4.84 25.35
C ASP A 358 -9.26 -4.89 25.29
N LYS A 359 -9.83 -4.80 24.09
CA LYS A 359 -11.28 -4.72 23.81
C LYS A 359 -11.98 -3.58 24.56
N LYS A 360 -11.24 -2.50 24.84
CA LYS A 360 -11.75 -1.33 25.56
C LYS A 360 -12.11 -0.21 24.60
N GLN A 361 -13.21 0.48 24.91
CA GLN A 361 -13.54 1.72 24.22
C GLN A 361 -12.52 2.80 24.60
N ILE A 362 -11.83 3.33 23.59
CA ILE A 362 -10.88 4.43 23.71
C ILE A 362 -11.62 5.77 23.74
N TYR A 363 -12.62 5.93 22.85
CA TYR A 363 -13.30 7.21 22.66
C TYR A 363 -14.71 7.05 22.09
N ASP A 364 -15.60 7.99 22.42
CA ASP A 364 -16.96 8.11 21.87
C ASP A 364 -17.19 9.56 21.41
N TYR A 365 -17.19 9.76 20.11
CA TYR A 365 -17.34 11.07 19.48
C TYR A 365 -18.78 11.27 19.01
N LYS A 366 -19.44 12.29 19.55
CA LYS A 366 -20.72 12.75 19.03
C LYS A 366 -20.52 13.62 17.80
N LYS A 367 -21.08 13.18 16.67
CA LYS A 367 -21.01 13.89 15.40
C LYS A 367 -21.68 15.26 15.50
N ALA A 368 -21.08 16.25 14.84
CA ALA A 368 -21.66 17.58 14.67
C ALA A 368 -22.82 17.57 13.65
N SER A 369 -22.85 16.58 12.75
CA SER A 369 -23.89 16.41 11.72
C SER A 369 -24.04 14.94 11.32
N ILE A 370 -25.24 14.55 10.87
CA ILE A 370 -25.48 13.22 10.29
C ILE A 370 -24.65 12.94 9.02
N ASN A 371 -24.22 14.01 8.32
CA ASN A 371 -23.38 13.91 7.13
C ASN A 371 -21.88 13.76 7.47
N GLU A 372 -21.52 13.80 8.75
CA GLU A 372 -20.16 13.58 9.20
C GLU A 372 -19.86 12.07 9.22
N LYS A 373 -18.81 11.68 8.51
CA LYS A 373 -18.35 10.30 8.41
C LYS A 373 -16.91 10.18 8.88
N TYR A 374 -16.59 9.04 9.47
CA TYR A 374 -15.23 8.61 9.71
C TYR A 374 -14.42 8.69 8.43
N PHE A 375 -13.21 9.25 8.52
CA PHE A 375 -12.25 9.28 7.43
C PHE A 375 -10.98 8.52 7.82
N ASP A 376 -10.34 8.88 8.93
CA ASP A 376 -9.15 8.19 9.40
C ASP A 376 -8.93 8.36 10.91
N PHE A 377 -8.05 7.53 11.48
CA PHE A 377 -7.59 7.62 12.86
C PHE A 377 -6.07 7.51 12.91
N ILE A 378 -5.41 8.56 13.42
CA ILE A 378 -3.96 8.67 13.35
C ILE A 378 -3.34 8.93 14.71
N LEU A 379 -2.10 8.46 14.89
CA LEU A 379 -1.25 8.70 16.07
C LEU A 379 -1.87 8.31 17.41
N ASN A 380 -2.82 7.36 17.41
CA ASN A 380 -3.61 6.97 18.57
C ASN A 380 -4.19 8.16 19.35
N GLN A 381 -4.48 9.25 18.64
CA GLN A 381 -4.85 10.51 19.25
C GLN A 381 -5.82 11.33 18.42
N TYR A 382 -5.75 11.27 17.09
CA TYR A 382 -6.54 12.16 16.25
C TYR A 382 -7.56 11.39 15.43
N LEU A 383 -8.83 11.68 15.67
CA LEU A 383 -9.93 11.26 14.82
C LEU A 383 -10.10 12.30 13.70
N ILE A 384 -10.05 11.84 12.46
CA ILE A 384 -10.34 12.64 11.28
C ILE A 384 -11.72 12.26 10.76
N THR A 385 -12.58 13.26 10.59
CA THR A 385 -13.89 13.08 9.97
C THR A 385 -14.00 13.92 8.70
N ASN A 386 -14.80 13.46 7.75
CA ASN A 386 -15.16 14.21 6.55
C ASN A 386 -16.63 14.62 6.66
N ILE A 387 -16.92 15.88 6.36
CA ILE A 387 -18.28 16.40 6.20
C ILE A 387 -18.50 16.74 4.74
N GLU A 388 -19.42 16.01 4.09
CA GLU A 388 -19.85 16.30 2.72
C GLU A 388 -21.24 16.94 2.70
N ASN A 389 -21.31 18.17 2.19
CA ASN A 389 -22.54 18.89 1.91
C ASN A 389 -22.58 19.32 0.44
N LYS A 390 -23.77 19.63 -0.11
CA LYS A 390 -23.98 19.94 -1.54
C LYS A 390 -22.95 20.87 -2.18
N ASN A 391 -22.39 21.83 -1.43
CA ASN A 391 -21.42 22.82 -1.94
C ASN A 391 -20.10 22.88 -1.15
N ARG A 392 -19.87 21.99 -0.18
CA ARG A 392 -18.69 22.06 0.70
C ARG A 392 -18.32 20.66 1.22
N SER A 393 -17.09 20.23 0.95
CA SER A 393 -16.44 19.10 1.61
C SER A 393 -15.22 19.62 2.38
N PHE A 394 -15.05 19.16 3.60
CA PHE A 394 -13.91 19.50 4.45
C PHE A 394 -13.68 18.45 5.52
N PHE A 395 -12.46 18.42 6.05
CA PHE A 395 -12.04 17.54 7.11
C PHE A 395 -12.01 18.27 8.45
N ARG A 396 -12.37 17.55 9.51
CA ARG A 396 -12.23 17.97 10.89
C ARG A 396 -11.24 17.06 11.58
N ILE A 397 -10.31 17.64 12.32
CA ILE A 397 -9.31 16.90 13.09
C ILE A 397 -9.65 17.09 14.56
N ILE A 398 -9.98 16.00 15.25
CA ILE A 398 -10.39 16.02 16.66
C ILE A 398 -9.33 15.30 17.50
N ASP A 399 -8.83 15.96 18.54
CA ASP A 399 -7.96 15.32 19.54
C ASP A 399 -8.83 14.55 20.54
N ILE A 400 -8.70 13.22 20.56
CA ILE A 400 -9.52 12.35 21.43
C ILE A 400 -9.16 12.49 22.92
N LYS A 401 -7.93 12.92 23.25
CA LYS A 401 -7.48 13.08 24.64
C LYS A 401 -8.12 14.31 25.28
N THR A 402 -8.32 15.37 24.49
CA THR A 402 -8.93 16.62 24.97
C THR A 402 -10.41 16.74 24.60
N GLY A 403 -10.86 15.96 23.62
CA GLY A 403 -12.18 16.05 23.01
C GLY A 403 -12.42 17.30 22.16
N LYS A 404 -11.36 18.04 21.82
CA LYS A 404 -11.46 19.33 21.12
C LYS A 404 -11.20 19.19 19.63
N LEU A 405 -11.90 20.04 18.86
CA LEU A 405 -11.59 20.27 17.45
C LEU A 405 -10.28 21.05 17.36
N GLU A 406 -9.30 20.47 16.65
CA GLU A 406 -7.96 21.03 16.48
C GLU A 406 -7.80 21.85 15.20
N LEU A 407 -8.57 21.51 14.15
CA LEU A 407 -8.52 22.17 12.85
C LEU A 407 -9.71 21.77 11.96
N GLU A 408 -10.18 22.70 11.12
CA GLU A 408 -10.96 22.40 9.92
C GLU A 408 -10.19 22.79 8.65
N CYS A 409 -10.06 21.88 7.69
CA CYS A 409 -9.26 22.08 6.47
C CYS A 409 -9.87 21.38 5.26
N ARG A 410 -9.44 21.76 4.05
CA ARG A 410 -9.94 21.12 2.81
C ARG A 410 -9.14 19.90 2.39
N GLU A 411 -7.85 19.91 2.68
CA GLU A 411 -6.95 18.79 2.42
C GLU A 411 -6.23 18.46 3.73
N VAL A 412 -6.15 17.16 4.03
CA VAL A 412 -5.38 16.64 5.17
C VAL A 412 -4.55 15.46 4.70
N GLN A 413 -3.30 15.44 5.12
CA GLN A 413 -2.39 14.31 4.98
C GLN A 413 -1.64 14.15 6.30
N TYR A 414 -1.16 12.95 6.56
CA TYR A 414 -0.31 12.68 7.71
C TYR A 414 0.86 11.81 7.30
N LEU A 415 1.97 12.01 8.00
CA LEU A 415 3.13 11.15 7.91
C LEU A 415 3.88 11.24 9.23
N GLU A 416 4.25 10.08 9.79
CA GLU A 416 4.86 9.98 11.11
C GLU A 416 4.04 10.80 12.13
N ASN A 417 4.64 11.68 12.92
CA ASN A 417 3.97 12.50 13.95
C ASN A 417 3.51 13.89 13.45
N VAL A 418 3.38 14.08 12.13
CA VAL A 418 3.10 15.37 11.50
C VAL A 418 1.81 15.33 10.69
N VAL A 419 0.98 16.34 10.88
CA VAL A 419 -0.21 16.59 10.06
C VAL A 419 0.06 17.73 9.10
N PHE A 420 -0.18 17.46 7.83
CA PHE A 420 -0.08 18.41 6.73
C PHE A 420 -1.50 18.79 6.32
N TYR A 421 -1.77 20.09 6.22
CA TYR A 421 -3.09 20.59 5.90
C TYR A 421 -3.04 21.70 4.86
N ASP A 422 -4.15 21.91 4.15
CA ASP A 422 -4.32 23.08 3.28
C ASP A 422 -5.71 23.71 3.48
N ASP A 423 -5.79 25.00 3.21
CA ASP A 423 -7.00 25.84 3.27
C ASP A 423 -7.76 25.72 4.60
N ILE A 424 -7.21 26.33 5.65
CA ILE A 424 -7.91 26.48 6.94
C ILE A 424 -9.26 27.15 6.73
N ILE A 425 -10.31 26.51 7.23
CA ILE A 425 -11.68 26.99 7.17
C ILE A 425 -12.04 27.81 8.40
N LEU A 426 -11.62 27.35 9.58
CA LEU A 426 -11.77 27.99 10.89
C LEU A 426 -10.57 27.59 11.76
N SER A 427 -9.98 28.55 12.47
CA SER A 427 -8.95 28.35 13.51
C SER A 427 -9.55 28.52 14.89
#